data_AF-A0A946RD88-F1
#
_entry.id   AF-A0A946RD88-F1
#
_cell.length_a   1.000
_cell.length_b   1.000
_cell.length_c   1.000
_cell.angle_alpha   90.00
_cell.angle_beta   90.00
_cell.angle_gamma   90.00
#
_symmetry.space_group_name_H-M   'P 1'
#
loop_
_entity.id
_entity.type
_entity.pdbx_description
1 polymer ?
#
loop_
_entity_poly.entity_id
_entity_poly.type
_entity_poly.pdbx_seq_one_letter_code
_entity_poly.pdbx_strand_id
1 'polypeptide(L)'
;MNSYWGSTRSPLYSFLFTIPLFLIYEIGILLTSSNDIFVLRNGADALMRQILATFGVSGLEWMGGIFFVGFIITFILQRKFWEKSQIHGDFLLIMMGESVVWSALLYYFMSNVNLLLMNPTGSLLIQRVTLAVGAGIYEEFLFRVLLIAGISGILGFIFQWSEKMKNGMAMVIAAGIFSSFHFIG
;
A
#
# COMPACT_ATOMS: atom_id res chain seq x y z
N MET A 1 18.31 -14.12 21.66
CA MET A 1 18.47 -13.87 20.22
C MET A 1 17.08 -13.80 19.61
N ASN A 2 16.63 -12.62 19.17
CA ASN A 2 15.36 -12.54 18.45
C ASN A 2 15.56 -13.21 17.08
N SER A 3 14.73 -14.21 16.77
CA SER A 3 14.75 -14.84 15.45
C SER A 3 14.34 -13.83 14.39
N TYR A 4 15.00 -13.84 13.23
CA TYR A 4 14.68 -13.01 12.05
C TYR A 4 13.16 -12.93 11.82
N TRP A 5 12.51 -14.10 11.76
CA TRP A 5 11.06 -14.25 11.54
C TRP A 5 10.18 -13.59 12.61
N GLY A 6 10.67 -13.51 13.86
CA GLY A 6 9.94 -12.85 14.95
C GLY A 6 10.09 -11.33 14.87
N SER A 7 11.26 -10.84 14.49
CA SER A 7 11.56 -9.41 14.41
C SER A 7 10.91 -8.74 13.19
N THR A 8 10.97 -9.36 12.01
CA THR A 8 10.44 -8.79 10.76
C THR A 8 8.91 -8.72 10.73
N ARG A 9 8.23 -9.55 11.53
CA ARG A 9 6.77 -9.46 11.76
C ARG A 9 6.34 -8.26 12.59
N SER A 10 7.27 -7.55 13.22
CA SER A 10 6.91 -6.41 14.03
C SER A 10 6.52 -5.22 13.15
N PRO A 11 5.53 -4.42 13.59
CA PRO A 11 5.09 -3.26 12.84
C PRO A 11 6.19 -2.23 12.54
N LEU A 12 7.24 -2.16 13.38
CA LEU A 12 8.39 -1.27 13.19
C LEU A 12 9.18 -1.61 11.92
N TYR A 13 9.46 -2.89 11.66
CA TYR A 13 10.21 -3.28 10.46
C TYR A 13 9.38 -3.03 9.20
N SER A 14 8.07 -3.32 9.24
CA SER A 14 7.15 -2.99 8.14
C SER A 14 7.11 -1.48 7.88
N PHE A 15 7.07 -0.67 8.93
CA PHE A 15 7.09 0.79 8.84
C PHE A 15 8.39 1.31 8.20
N LEU A 16 9.54 0.89 8.71
CA LEU A 16 10.85 1.29 8.17
C LEU A 16 11.04 0.85 6.72
N PHE A 17 10.50 -0.30 6.33
CA PHE A 17 10.58 -0.82 4.98
C PHE A 17 9.69 -0.03 3.99
N THR A 18 8.55 0.48 4.44
CA THR A 18 7.62 1.25 3.58
C THR A 18 8.04 2.71 3.37
N ILE A 19 8.75 3.35 4.32
CA ILE A 19 9.16 4.76 4.19
C ILE A 19 9.94 5.04 2.90
N PRO A 20 11.00 4.28 2.54
CA PRO A 20 11.74 4.53 1.30
C PRO A 20 10.85 4.45 0.06
N LEU A 21 9.92 3.50 0.01
CA LEU A 21 8.97 3.37 -1.09
C LEU A 21 8.03 4.57 -1.16
N PHE A 22 7.53 5.04 -0.02
CA PHE A 22 6.69 6.24 0.03
C PHE A 22 7.43 7.48 -0.48
N LEU A 23 8.69 7.66 -0.09
CA LEU A 23 9.52 8.75 -0.58
C LEU A 23 9.77 8.66 -2.09
N ILE A 24 10.04 7.45 -2.61
CA ILE A 24 10.19 7.23 -4.07
C ILE A 24 8.91 7.64 -4.81
N TYR A 25 7.74 7.30 -4.28
CA TYR A 25 6.47 7.68 -4.88
C TYR A 25 6.26 9.20 -4.91
N GLU A 26 6.41 9.87 -3.77
CA GLU A 26 6.18 11.33 -3.66
C GLU A 26 7.20 12.11 -4.50
N ILE A 27 8.49 11.73 -4.45
CA ILE A 27 9.52 12.32 -5.33
C ILE A 27 9.19 12.05 -6.80
N GLY A 28 8.75 10.83 -7.12
CA GLY A 28 8.32 10.45 -8.46
C GLY A 28 7.18 11.31 -8.99
N ILE A 29 6.16 11.60 -8.17
CA ILE A 29 5.09 12.54 -8.50
C ILE A 29 5.65 13.93 -8.74
N LEU A 30 6.50 14.45 -7.86
CA LEU A 30 7.06 15.79 -8.00
C LEU A 30 7.85 15.97 -9.30
N LEU A 31 8.68 14.98 -9.65
CA LEU A 31 9.48 14.97 -10.87
C LEU A 31 8.64 14.84 -12.15
N THR A 32 7.48 14.18 -12.07
CA THR A 32 6.59 13.98 -13.23
C THR A 32 5.48 15.03 -13.34
N SER A 33 5.16 15.75 -12.26
CA SER A 33 4.08 16.76 -12.23
C SER A 33 4.42 18.05 -12.97
N SER A 34 5.69 18.29 -13.34
CA SER A 34 6.10 19.57 -13.94
C SER A 34 5.66 19.78 -15.39
N ASN A 35 5.27 18.72 -16.11
CA ASN A 35 5.06 18.78 -17.57
C ASN A 35 3.65 18.41 -18.07
N ASP A 36 2.74 17.94 -17.20
CA ASP A 36 1.41 17.47 -17.62
C ASP A 36 0.27 18.23 -16.92
N ILE A 37 -0.74 18.63 -17.70
CA ILE A 37 -2.03 19.15 -17.20
C ILE A 37 -2.78 18.07 -16.39
N PHE A 38 -2.48 16.80 -16.64
CA PHE A 38 -2.96 15.64 -15.89
C PHE A 38 -1.79 14.92 -15.23
N VAL A 39 -1.60 15.15 -13.92
CA VAL A 39 -0.59 14.41 -13.14
C VAL A 39 -0.98 12.93 -13.13
N LEU A 40 -0.17 12.09 -13.79
CA LEU A 40 -0.34 10.65 -13.83
C LEU A 40 -0.17 10.08 -12.40
N ARG A 41 -1.21 9.45 -11.85
CA ARG A 41 -1.24 8.96 -10.47
C ARG A 41 -1.78 7.55 -10.41
N ASN A 42 -1.45 6.83 -9.33
CA ASN A 42 -2.06 5.54 -9.08
C ASN A 42 -3.58 5.69 -8.84
N GLY A 43 -4.36 4.68 -9.24
CA GLY A 43 -5.82 4.70 -9.15
C GLY A 43 -6.34 4.86 -7.73
N ALA A 44 -5.74 4.18 -6.74
CA ALA A 44 -6.16 4.34 -5.34
C ALA A 44 -5.82 5.72 -4.78
N ASP A 45 -4.66 6.29 -5.14
CA ASP A 45 -4.33 7.68 -4.79
C ASP A 45 -5.35 8.66 -5.37
N ALA A 46 -5.70 8.50 -6.65
CA ALA A 46 -6.72 9.31 -7.32
C ALA A 46 -8.11 9.20 -6.63
N LEU A 47 -8.56 7.98 -6.34
CA LEU A 47 -9.85 7.73 -5.68
C LEU A 47 -9.89 8.40 -4.30
N MET A 48 -8.88 8.19 -3.48
CA MET A 48 -8.87 8.73 -2.13
C MET A 48 -8.86 10.26 -2.13
N ARG A 49 -8.18 10.89 -3.09
CA ARG A 49 -8.23 12.35 -3.26
C ARG A 49 -9.61 12.83 -3.72
N GLN A 50 -10.29 12.08 -4.58
CA GLN A 50 -11.65 12.40 -4.98
C GLN A 50 -12.62 12.35 -3.79
N ILE A 51 -12.45 11.36 -2.90
CA ILE A 51 -13.21 11.28 -1.65
C ILE A 51 -12.92 12.52 -0.79
N LEU A 52 -11.64 12.87 -0.58
CA LEU A 52 -11.25 14.07 0.19
C LEU A 52 -11.79 15.38 -0.42
N ALA A 53 -11.78 15.50 -1.74
CA ALA A 53 -12.31 16.66 -2.46
C ALA A 53 -13.83 16.82 -2.22
N THR A 54 -14.56 15.72 -2.04
CA THR A 54 -15.99 15.74 -1.68
C THR A 54 -16.22 16.38 -0.30
N PHE A 55 -15.24 16.30 0.60
CA PHE A 55 -15.26 16.96 1.91
C PHE A 55 -14.64 18.38 1.90
N GLY A 56 -14.37 18.94 0.71
CA GLY A 56 -13.81 20.30 0.56
C GLY A 56 -12.30 20.37 0.74
N VAL A 57 -11.60 19.25 0.88
CA VAL A 57 -10.13 19.21 0.94
C VAL A 57 -9.58 19.10 -0.48
N SER A 58 -9.31 20.24 -1.10
CA SER A 58 -8.73 20.32 -2.44
C SER A 58 -7.26 20.75 -2.37
N GLY A 59 -6.39 20.06 -3.13
CA GLY A 59 -4.96 20.37 -3.22
C GLY A 59 -4.10 19.16 -3.61
N LEU A 60 -3.03 19.42 -4.36
CA LEU A 60 -2.15 18.39 -4.94
C LEU A 60 -1.34 17.60 -3.91
N GLU A 61 -1.21 18.07 -2.66
CA GLU A 61 -0.22 17.57 -1.67
C GLU A 61 -0.82 17.01 -0.36
N TRP A 62 -2.12 17.21 -0.11
CA TRP A 62 -2.74 16.81 1.17
C TRP A 62 -2.61 15.32 1.47
N MET A 63 -2.62 14.49 0.44
CA MET A 63 -2.56 13.05 0.61
C MET A 63 -1.23 12.57 1.20
N GLY A 64 -0.10 13.07 0.68
CA GLY A 64 1.22 12.75 1.21
C GLY A 64 1.32 13.20 2.67
N GLY A 65 0.76 14.38 2.99
CA GLY A 65 0.64 14.88 4.36
C GLY A 65 -0.20 13.97 5.27
N ILE A 66 -1.36 13.49 4.81
CA ILE A 66 -2.23 12.57 5.57
C ILE A 66 -1.51 11.24 5.84
N PHE A 67 -0.83 10.68 4.83
CA PHE A 67 -0.04 9.47 5.00
C PHE A 67 1.11 9.69 5.98
N PHE A 68 1.81 10.82 5.87
CA PHE A 68 2.89 11.16 6.78
C PHE A 68 2.41 11.32 8.24
N VAL A 69 1.26 11.95 8.45
CA VAL A 69 0.63 12.04 9.78
C VAL A 69 0.19 10.66 10.26
N GLY A 70 -0.44 9.86 9.40
CA GLY A 70 -0.82 8.47 9.71
C GLY A 70 0.39 7.62 10.09
N PHE A 71 1.52 7.81 9.40
CA PHE A 71 2.80 7.23 9.72
C PHE A 71 3.30 7.66 11.10
N ILE A 72 3.27 8.96 11.42
CA ILE A 72 3.67 9.47 12.76
C ILE A 72 2.76 8.92 13.85
N ILE A 73 1.45 8.87 13.65
CA ILE A 73 0.50 8.33 14.64
C ILE A 73 0.79 6.85 14.86
N THR A 74 0.92 6.08 13.79
CA THR A 74 1.25 4.65 13.85
C THR A 74 2.58 4.44 14.56
N PHE A 75 3.56 5.29 14.25
CA PHE A 75 4.87 5.33 14.89
C PHE A 75 4.68 5.51 16.42
N ILE A 76 4.05 6.60 16.86
CA ILE A 76 3.83 6.90 18.27
C ILE A 76 3.06 5.78 19.00
N LEU A 77 1.97 5.27 18.42
CA LEU A 77 1.16 4.20 19.01
C LEU A 77 1.96 2.90 19.21
N GLN A 78 2.93 2.65 18.32
CA GLN A 78 3.75 1.44 18.35
C GLN A 78 5.03 1.60 19.19
N ARG A 79 5.28 2.76 19.80
CA ARG A 79 6.45 3.03 20.63
C ARG A 79 6.71 1.96 21.70
N LYS A 80 5.65 1.37 22.28
CA LYS A 80 5.73 0.28 23.27
C LYS A 80 6.41 -1.00 22.74
N PHE A 81 6.36 -1.25 21.43
CA PHE A 81 7.03 -2.39 20.79
C PHE A 81 8.51 -2.12 20.50
N TRP A 82 8.95 -0.86 20.54
CA TRP A 82 10.30 -0.47 20.15
C TRP A 82 11.28 -0.47 21.29
N GLU A 83 10.82 -0.12 22.50
CA GLU A 83 11.67 -0.07 23.70
C GLU A 83 12.34 -1.43 24.01
N LYS A 84 11.83 -2.52 23.43
CA LYS A 84 12.38 -3.88 23.55
C LYS A 84 13.03 -4.42 22.25
N SER A 85 12.97 -3.66 21.15
CA SER A 85 13.40 -4.13 19.83
C SER A 85 14.73 -3.50 19.42
N GLN A 86 15.78 -4.32 19.35
CA GLN A 86 17.03 -3.93 18.69
C GLN A 86 16.84 -4.04 17.18
N ILE A 87 16.99 -2.92 16.47
CA ILE A 87 16.89 -2.85 15.01
C ILE A 87 18.20 -3.38 14.43
N HIS A 88 18.10 -4.39 13.57
CA HIS A 88 19.23 -4.97 12.86
C HIS A 88 19.10 -4.58 11.39
N GLY A 89 20.01 -3.74 10.90
CA GLY A 89 20.01 -3.28 9.49
C GLY A 89 20.07 -4.44 8.50
N ASP A 90 20.79 -5.51 8.86
CA ASP A 90 20.91 -6.73 8.07
C ASP A 90 19.54 -7.36 7.77
N PHE A 91 18.58 -7.26 8.68
CA PHE A 91 17.25 -7.82 8.47
C PHE A 91 16.47 -7.05 7.39
N LEU A 92 16.66 -5.74 7.27
CA LEU A 92 16.04 -4.95 6.19
C LEU A 92 16.61 -5.34 4.83
N LEU A 93 17.92 -5.61 4.75
CA LEU A 93 18.56 -6.09 3.52
C LEU A 93 18.07 -7.49 3.14
N ILE A 94 17.92 -8.39 4.10
CA ILE A 94 17.36 -9.72 3.86
C ILE A 94 15.90 -9.60 3.40
N MET A 95 15.08 -8.76 4.04
CA MET A 95 13.68 -8.51 3.61
C MET A 95 13.61 -7.96 2.18
N MET A 96 14.54 -7.08 1.80
CA MET A 96 14.64 -6.58 0.44
C MET A 96 14.99 -7.71 -0.54
N GLY A 97 15.95 -8.56 -0.19
CA GLY A 97 16.31 -9.75 -0.96
C GLY A 97 15.13 -10.70 -1.16
N GLU A 98 14.41 -11.04 -0.10
CA GLU A 98 13.19 -11.87 -0.17
C GLU A 98 12.13 -11.23 -1.07
N SER A 99 11.92 -9.92 -0.94
CA SER A 99 10.94 -9.18 -1.75
C SER A 99 11.30 -9.18 -3.23
N VAL A 100 12.60 -9.05 -3.57
CA VAL A 100 13.08 -9.15 -4.96
C VAL A 100 12.87 -10.56 -5.51
N VAL A 101 13.16 -11.61 -4.72
CA VAL A 101 12.90 -12.99 -5.13
C VAL A 101 11.41 -13.22 -5.39
N TRP A 102 10.54 -12.79 -4.49
CA TRP A 102 9.09 -12.88 -4.67
C TRP A 102 8.59 -12.09 -5.87
N SER A 103 9.09 -10.88 -6.08
CA SER A 103 8.75 -10.05 -7.24
C SER A 103 9.18 -10.71 -8.54
N ALA A 104 10.38 -11.30 -8.61
CA ALA A 104 10.87 -12.01 -9.79
C ALA A 104 10.04 -13.27 -10.08
N LEU A 105 9.68 -14.04 -9.05
CA LEU A 105 8.80 -15.21 -9.19
C LEU A 105 7.41 -14.82 -9.70
N LEU A 106 6.82 -13.77 -9.13
CA LEU A 106 5.53 -13.24 -9.58
C LEU A 106 5.61 -12.70 -11.00
N TYR A 107 6.68 -11.98 -11.35
CA TYR A 107 6.91 -11.49 -12.70
C TYR A 107 7.00 -12.63 -13.70
N TYR A 108 7.78 -13.67 -13.40
CA TYR A 108 7.88 -14.85 -14.27
C TYR A 108 6.52 -15.53 -14.41
N PHE A 109 5.81 -15.75 -13.31
CA PHE A 109 4.48 -16.34 -13.33
C PHE A 109 3.50 -15.53 -14.19
N MET A 110 3.43 -14.22 -13.99
CA MET A 110 2.58 -13.31 -14.75
C MET A 110 3.01 -13.19 -16.22
N SER A 111 4.30 -13.23 -16.52
CA SER A 111 4.81 -13.18 -17.89
C SER A 111 4.45 -14.43 -18.71
N ASN A 112 4.24 -15.58 -18.06
CA ASN A 112 3.79 -16.81 -18.71
C ASN A 112 2.26 -16.84 -18.90
N VAL A 113 1.53 -16.02 -18.13
CA VAL A 113 0.11 -15.78 -18.33
C VAL A 113 -0.02 -14.68 -19.38
N ASN A 114 -0.01 -15.05 -20.67
CA ASN A 114 -0.29 -14.13 -21.76
C ASN A 114 -1.68 -13.49 -21.59
N LEU A 115 -1.75 -12.34 -20.92
CA LEU A 115 -2.97 -11.55 -20.80
C LEU A 115 -2.71 -10.14 -21.34
N LEU A 116 -3.28 -9.95 -22.53
CA LEU A 116 -3.91 -8.81 -23.22
C LEU A 116 -4.18 -7.46 -22.47
N LEU A 117 -3.60 -7.18 -21.32
CA LEU A 117 -3.94 -6.03 -20.46
C LEU A 117 -2.75 -5.13 -20.12
N MET A 118 -1.54 -5.42 -20.61
CA MET A 118 -0.42 -4.48 -20.51
C MET A 118 -0.60 -3.36 -21.54
N ASN A 119 -1.35 -2.32 -21.20
CA ASN A 119 -1.26 -1.03 -21.86
C ASN A 119 -0.34 -0.14 -21.00
N PRO A 120 0.96 -0.01 -21.31
CA PRO A 120 1.86 0.80 -20.51
C PRO A 120 1.51 2.28 -20.69
N THR A 121 0.65 2.82 -19.83
CA THR A 121 0.20 4.23 -19.85
C THR A 121 1.22 5.22 -19.28
N GLY A 122 2.52 4.87 -19.32
CA GLY A 122 3.62 5.77 -19.01
C GLY A 122 4.72 5.63 -20.05
N SER A 123 5.02 6.72 -20.77
CA SER A 123 6.06 6.75 -21.81
C SER A 123 7.47 6.74 -21.21
N LEU A 124 7.62 7.23 -19.97
CA LEU A 124 8.89 7.34 -19.26
C LEU A 124 9.03 6.27 -18.15
N LEU A 125 10.24 5.74 -17.98
CA LEU A 125 10.59 4.78 -16.91
C LEU A 125 10.18 5.29 -15.52
N ILE A 126 10.44 6.57 -15.24
CA ILE A 126 10.11 7.22 -13.96
C ILE A 126 8.61 7.12 -13.67
N GLN A 127 7.73 7.37 -14.65
CA GLN A 127 6.27 7.28 -14.47
C GLN A 127 5.84 5.85 -14.13
N ARG A 128 6.41 4.84 -14.81
CA ARG A 128 6.08 3.42 -14.54
C ARG A 128 6.49 3.00 -13.13
N VAL A 129 7.68 3.41 -12.69
CA VAL A 129 8.15 3.14 -11.32
C VAL A 129 7.26 3.86 -10.32
N THR A 130 6.96 5.15 -10.52
CA THR A 130 6.06 5.92 -9.65
C THR A 130 4.69 5.24 -9.54
N LEU A 131 4.05 4.89 -10.66
CA LEU A 131 2.74 4.22 -10.63
C LEU A 131 2.78 2.86 -9.93
N ALA A 132 3.82 2.06 -10.16
CA ALA A 132 3.95 0.74 -9.54
C ALA A 132 4.17 0.83 -8.02
N VAL A 133 5.03 1.76 -7.58
CA VAL A 133 5.27 2.00 -6.15
C VAL A 133 4.01 2.57 -5.48
N GLY A 134 3.32 3.49 -6.17
CA GLY A 134 2.04 4.03 -5.73
C GLY A 134 0.98 2.94 -5.54
N ALA A 135 0.84 2.04 -6.52
CA ALA A 135 -0.05 0.89 -6.41
C ALA A 135 0.28 0.05 -5.17
N GLY A 136 1.55 -0.28 -4.96
CA GLY A 136 1.99 -1.08 -3.82
C GLY A 136 1.67 -0.46 -2.45
N ILE A 137 1.65 0.88 -2.33
CA ILE A 137 1.39 1.57 -1.05
C ILE A 137 -0.09 1.89 -0.89
N TYR A 138 -0.67 2.58 -1.85
CA TYR A 138 -2.02 3.15 -1.73
C TYR A 138 -3.10 2.07 -1.85
N GLU A 139 -2.95 1.12 -2.76
CA GLU A 139 -3.93 0.03 -2.89
C GLU A 139 -3.88 -0.90 -1.68
N GLU A 140 -2.68 -1.20 -1.17
CA GLU A 140 -2.54 -2.01 0.05
C GLU A 140 -3.21 -1.33 1.25
N PHE A 141 -2.96 -0.04 1.44
CA PHE A 141 -3.59 0.72 2.53
C PHE A 141 -5.12 0.78 2.38
N LEU A 142 -5.61 1.16 1.20
CA LEU A 142 -7.05 1.33 0.97
C LEU A 142 -7.80 0.00 1.03
N PHE A 143 -7.39 -0.98 0.23
CA PHE A 143 -8.15 -2.21 0.02
C PHE A 143 -7.86 -3.28 1.07
N ARG A 144 -6.66 -3.34 1.64
CA ARG A 144 -6.34 -4.37 2.65
C ARG A 144 -6.46 -3.85 4.07
N VAL A 145 -5.94 -2.67 4.36
CA VAL A 145 -5.99 -2.15 5.73
C VAL A 145 -7.37 -1.58 6.02
N LEU A 146 -7.80 -0.54 5.28
CA LEU A 146 -9.05 0.16 5.58
C LEU A 146 -10.28 -0.68 5.24
N LEU A 147 -10.35 -1.24 4.03
CA LEU A 147 -11.55 -1.90 3.55
C LEU A 147 -11.81 -3.23 4.29
N ILE A 148 -10.81 -4.09 4.48
CA ILE A 148 -11.00 -5.34 5.25
C ILE A 148 -11.34 -5.03 6.71
N ALA A 149 -10.64 -4.08 7.35
CA ALA A 149 -10.95 -3.71 8.73
C ALA A 149 -12.36 -3.11 8.86
N GLY A 150 -12.77 -2.25 7.93
CA GLY A 150 -14.09 -1.65 7.89
C GLY A 150 -15.20 -2.69 7.71
N ILE A 151 -15.09 -3.55 6.69
CA ILE A 151 -16.07 -4.62 6.44
C ILE A 151 -16.11 -5.60 7.62
N SER A 152 -14.96 -6.02 8.13
CA SER A 152 -14.88 -6.92 9.29
C SER A 152 -15.54 -6.30 10.53
N GLY A 153 -15.32 -5.01 10.78
CA GLY A 153 -15.97 -4.26 11.85
C GLY A 153 -17.49 -4.22 11.70
N ILE A 154 -17.98 -3.93 10.50
CA ILE A 154 -19.42 -3.91 10.20
C ILE A 154 -20.04 -5.31 10.36
N LEU A 155 -19.41 -6.34 9.79
CA LEU A 155 -19.88 -7.73 9.91
C LEU A 155 -19.88 -8.21 11.36
N GLY A 156 -18.82 -7.88 12.11
CA GLY A 156 -18.72 -8.18 13.54
C GLY A 156 -19.79 -7.46 14.37
N PHE A 157 -20.10 -6.22 14.02
CA PHE A 157 -21.13 -5.43 14.71
C PHE A 157 -22.54 -5.96 14.43
N ILE A 158 -22.87 -6.25 13.15
CA ILE A 158 -24.21 -6.67 12.73
C ILE A 158 -24.48 -8.13 13.09
N PHE A 159 -23.56 -9.03 12.73
CA PHE A 159 -23.80 -10.47 12.78
C PHE A 159 -23.15 -11.17 13.98
N GLN A 160 -22.27 -10.47 14.71
CA GLN A 160 -21.55 -11.01 15.87
C GLN A 160 -20.84 -12.35 15.58
N TRP A 161 -20.38 -12.52 14.35
CA TRP A 161 -19.70 -13.73 13.92
C TRP A 161 -18.34 -13.89 14.60
N SER A 162 -17.87 -15.14 14.62
CA SER A 162 -16.51 -15.45 15.08
C SER A 162 -15.46 -14.67 14.27
N GLU A 163 -14.33 -14.34 14.91
CA GLU A 163 -13.21 -13.61 14.31
C GLU A 163 -12.78 -14.18 12.95
N LYS A 164 -12.71 -15.51 12.86
CA LYS A 164 -12.32 -16.20 11.62
C LYS A 164 -13.32 -15.97 10.50
N MET A 165 -14.62 -16.07 10.82
CA MET A 165 -15.68 -15.93 9.83
C MET A 165 -15.81 -14.49 9.35
N LYS A 166 -15.84 -13.51 10.27
CA LYS A 166 -15.94 -12.10 9.88
C LYS A 166 -14.74 -11.64 9.05
N ASN A 167 -13.52 -12.03 9.42
CA ASN A 167 -12.31 -11.66 8.69
C ASN A 167 -12.21 -12.38 7.34
N GLY A 168 -12.60 -13.66 7.28
CA GLY A 168 -12.66 -14.41 6.03
C GLY A 168 -13.65 -13.80 5.04
N MET A 169 -14.87 -13.50 5.50
CA MET A 169 -15.89 -12.86 4.66
C MET A 169 -15.48 -11.44 4.25
N ALA A 170 -14.91 -10.65 5.15
CA ALA A 170 -14.40 -9.32 4.83
C ALA A 170 -13.30 -9.36 3.75
N MET A 171 -12.39 -10.34 3.83
CA MET A 171 -11.34 -10.52 2.83
C MET A 171 -11.92 -10.87 1.45
N VAL A 172 -12.90 -11.78 1.38
CA VAL A 172 -13.56 -12.16 0.11
C VAL A 172 -14.28 -10.96 -0.51
N ILE A 173 -15.03 -10.20 0.29
CA ILE A 173 -15.75 -9.02 -0.18
C ILE A 173 -14.76 -7.94 -0.65
N ALA A 174 -13.71 -7.66 0.12
CA ALA A 174 -12.69 -6.69 -0.26
C ALA A 174 -11.98 -7.08 -1.56
N ALA A 175 -11.67 -8.37 -1.75
CA ALA A 175 -11.08 -8.88 -2.99
C ALA A 175 -12.02 -8.69 -4.20
N GLY A 176 -13.33 -8.92 -4.03
CA GLY A 176 -14.33 -8.67 -5.07
C GLY A 176 -14.41 -7.19 -5.46
N ILE A 177 -14.41 -6.29 -4.47
CA ILE A 177 -14.40 -4.84 -4.70
C ILE A 177 -13.11 -4.41 -5.41
N PHE A 178 -11.95 -4.89 -4.96
CA PHE A 178 -10.65 -4.62 -5.58
C PHE A 178 -10.59 -5.08 -7.04
N SER A 179 -11.12 -6.28 -7.33
CA SER A 179 -11.22 -6.79 -8.70
C SER A 179 -12.16 -5.94 -9.57
N SER A 180 -13.28 -5.48 -9.01
CA SER A 180 -14.25 -4.66 -9.73
C SER A 180 -13.69 -3.27 -10.03
N PHE A 181 -12.92 -2.70 -9.10
CA PHE A 181 -12.21 -1.43 -9.27
C PHE A 181 -11.28 -1.45 -10.49
N HIS A 182 -10.56 -2.55 -10.70
CA HIS A 182 -9.68 -2.73 -11.86
C HIS A 182 -10.41 -3.06 -13.17
N PHE A 183 -11.68 -3.45 -13.12
CA PHE A 183 -12.48 -3.73 -14.31
C PHE A 183 -13.22 -2.48 -14.82
N ILE A 184 -13.60 -1.59 -13.91
CA ILE A 184 -14.33 -0.35 -14.22
C ILE A 184 -13.38 0.80 -14.59
N GLY A 185 -12.12 0.72 -14.12
CA GLY A 185 -11.06 1.71 -14.36
C GLY A 185 -10.21 1.43 -15.59
#